data_AF-A0A1H7JSH3-F1
#
_entry.id   AF-A0A1H7JSH3-F1
#
_cell.length_a   1.000
_cell.length_b   1.000
_cell.length_c   1.000
_cell.angle_alpha   90.00
_cell.angle_beta   90.00
_cell.angle_gamma   90.00
#
_symmetry.space_group_name_H-M   'P 1'
#
loop_
_entity.id
_entity.type
_entity.pdbx_description
1 polymer ?
#
loop_
_entity_poly.entity_id
_entity_poly.type
_entity_poly.pdbx_seq_one_letter_code
_entity_poly.pdbx_strand_id
1 'polypeptide(L)'
;MTFKSIARNSLVTSILALCTPVFAAEPTIHEVYVAAEAGRYDEAQSMMDQVLLAHPNSATAHFVEAELLAKQGKFAAARLSLATAEQLSPGLPKVKPDAVRKLKSLLASGTAVESGR
;
A
#
# COMPACT_ATOMS: atom_id res chain seq x y z
N MET A 1 42.94 14.95 -59.82
CA MET A 1 41.69 15.55 -60.33
C MET A 1 40.51 14.95 -59.56
N THR A 2 39.86 15.81 -58.76
CA THR A 2 38.47 15.78 -58.23
C THR A 2 37.94 14.53 -57.50
N PHE A 3 38.04 14.56 -56.16
CA PHE A 3 37.29 13.72 -55.21
C PHE A 3 35.86 14.26 -55.07
N LYS A 4 34.87 13.48 -55.49
CA LYS A 4 33.45 13.84 -55.41
C LYS A 4 32.87 13.29 -54.10
N SER A 5 32.66 14.21 -53.16
CA SER A 5 31.81 14.07 -51.97
C SER A 5 30.41 13.61 -52.36
N ILE A 6 29.79 12.68 -51.60
CA ILE A 6 28.32 12.52 -51.49
C ILE A 6 27.97 11.77 -50.17
N ALA A 7 27.01 12.37 -49.47
CA ALA A 7 26.02 11.79 -48.56
C ALA A 7 26.46 11.27 -47.19
N ARG A 8 26.55 12.24 -46.28
CA ARG A 8 26.05 12.17 -44.90
C ARG A 8 24.59 11.66 -44.89
N ASN A 9 24.37 10.38 -44.59
CA ASN A 9 23.03 9.84 -44.30
C ASN A 9 22.95 9.44 -42.83
N SER A 10 22.53 10.41 -42.03
CA SER A 10 22.09 10.24 -40.65
C SER A 10 20.87 9.31 -40.61
N LEU A 11 20.92 8.27 -39.79
CA LEU A 11 19.70 7.65 -39.27
C LEU A 11 19.94 7.28 -37.80
N VAL A 12 19.63 8.23 -36.92
CA VAL A 12 19.52 7.97 -35.47
C VAL A 12 18.10 7.46 -35.26
N THR A 13 17.94 6.15 -35.14
CA THR A 13 16.67 5.52 -34.76
C THR A 13 16.49 5.65 -33.26
N SER A 14 16.01 6.82 -32.82
CA SER A 14 15.51 7.03 -31.45
C SER A 14 14.23 6.22 -31.27
N ILE A 15 14.32 5.07 -30.59
CA ILE A 15 13.16 4.37 -30.07
C ILE A 15 12.76 5.11 -28.79
N LEU A 16 11.88 6.10 -28.94
CA LEU A 16 11.16 6.71 -27.84
C LEU A 16 10.19 5.66 -27.30
N ALA A 17 10.63 4.87 -26.33
CA ALA A 17 9.76 4.01 -25.54
C ALA A 17 8.76 4.92 -24.83
N LEU A 18 7.56 5.02 -25.38
CA LEU A 18 6.39 5.61 -24.73
C LEU A 18 6.13 4.79 -23.46
N CYS A 19 6.67 5.25 -22.34
CA CYS A 19 6.19 4.89 -21.03
C CYS A 19 4.81 5.54 -20.92
N THR A 20 3.79 4.90 -21.47
CA THR A 20 2.41 5.27 -21.14
C THR A 20 2.28 4.99 -19.65
N PRO A 21 1.91 5.98 -18.81
CA PRO A 21 1.50 5.66 -17.45
C PRO A 21 0.30 4.74 -17.62
N VAL A 22 0.48 3.45 -17.31
CA VAL A 22 -0.66 2.57 -17.14
C VAL A 22 -1.44 3.21 -16.00
N PHE A 23 -2.57 3.83 -16.33
CA PHE A 23 -3.58 4.19 -15.33
C PHE A 23 -4.16 2.85 -14.85
N ALA A 24 -3.37 2.10 -14.09
CA ALA A 24 -3.88 1.03 -13.27
C ALA A 24 -4.80 1.72 -12.27
N ALA A 25 -6.09 1.35 -12.28
CA ALA A 25 -7.02 1.86 -11.30
C ALA A 25 -6.45 1.59 -9.90
N GLU A 26 -6.45 2.60 -9.06
CA GLU A 26 -6.00 2.47 -7.67
C GLU A 26 -6.83 1.35 -7.02
N PRO A 27 -6.19 0.34 -6.39
CA PRO A 27 -6.93 -0.75 -5.76
C PRO A 27 -7.84 -0.18 -4.68
N THR A 28 -9.06 -0.67 -4.62
CA THR A 28 -10.01 -0.21 -3.61
C THR A 28 -9.76 -0.93 -2.28
N ILE A 29 -10.10 -0.26 -1.17
CA ILE A 29 -10.10 -0.89 0.16
C ILE A 29 -10.94 -2.17 0.18
N HIS A 30 -12.03 -2.24 -0.61
CA HIS A 30 -12.84 -3.44 -0.70
C HIS A 30 -12.06 -4.62 -1.29
N GLU A 31 -11.34 -4.41 -2.38
CA GLU A 31 -10.52 -5.47 -2.99
C GLU A 31 -9.38 -5.91 -2.05
N VAL A 32 -8.79 -4.98 -1.29
CA VAL A 32 -7.80 -5.31 -0.24
C VAL A 32 -8.40 -6.30 0.77
N TYR A 33 -9.61 -6.03 1.25
CA TYR A 33 -10.30 -6.95 2.16
C TYR A 33 -10.62 -8.30 1.50
N VAL A 34 -11.08 -8.31 0.24
CA VAL A 34 -11.37 -9.55 -0.49
C VAL A 34 -10.12 -10.43 -0.62
N ALA A 35 -8.97 -9.85 -0.97
CA ALA A 35 -7.70 -10.58 -1.05
C ALA A 35 -7.26 -11.10 0.33
N ALA A 36 -7.40 -10.28 1.38
CA ALA A 36 -7.05 -10.67 2.74
C ALA A 36 -7.92 -11.80 3.29
N GLU A 37 -9.23 -11.76 3.08
CA GLU A 37 -10.16 -12.82 3.50
C GLU A 37 -9.94 -14.12 2.72
N ALA A 38 -9.44 -14.03 1.48
CA ALA A 38 -9.00 -15.17 0.71
C ALA A 38 -7.62 -15.73 1.15
N GLY A 39 -7.00 -15.15 2.18
CA GLY A 39 -5.67 -15.54 2.68
C GLY A 39 -4.51 -15.09 1.79
N ARG A 40 -4.76 -14.29 0.75
CA ARG A 40 -3.74 -13.76 -0.18
C ARG A 40 -3.13 -12.50 0.40
N TYR A 41 -2.42 -12.66 1.51
CA TYR A 41 -1.91 -11.52 2.28
C TYR A 41 -0.86 -10.70 1.56
N ASP A 42 0.00 -11.32 0.74
CA ASP A 42 1.02 -10.59 -0.03
C ASP A 42 0.37 -9.68 -1.09
N GLU A 43 -0.66 -10.18 -1.78
CA GLU A 43 -1.45 -9.39 -2.74
C GLU A 43 -2.16 -8.24 -2.03
N ALA A 44 -2.87 -8.53 -0.92
CA ALA A 44 -3.56 -7.52 -0.14
C ALA A 44 -2.59 -6.43 0.38
N GLN A 45 -1.37 -6.80 0.79
CA GLN A 45 -0.35 -5.85 1.19
C GLN A 45 0.13 -4.98 0.03
N SER A 46 0.46 -5.58 -1.12
CA SER A 46 0.87 -4.81 -2.30
C SER A 46 -0.20 -3.82 -2.76
N MET A 47 -1.48 -4.20 -2.65
CA MET A 47 -2.59 -3.29 -2.94
C MET A 47 -2.69 -2.19 -1.89
N MET A 48 -2.53 -2.52 -0.60
CA MET A 48 -2.54 -1.53 0.47
C MET A 48 -1.40 -0.52 0.33
N ASP A 49 -0.21 -0.95 -0.11
CA ASP A 49 0.92 -0.07 -0.40
C ASP A 49 0.57 0.95 -1.49
N GLN A 50 -0.14 0.51 -2.54
CA GLN A 50 -0.62 1.41 -3.60
C GLN A 50 -1.65 2.42 -3.05
N VAL A 51 -2.59 1.97 -2.21
CA VAL A 51 -3.55 2.86 -1.54
C VAL A 51 -2.84 3.90 -0.68
N LEU A 52 -1.85 3.49 0.11
CA LEU A 52 -1.09 4.40 0.97
C LEU A 52 -0.22 5.37 0.16
N LEU A 53 0.32 4.93 -0.97
CA LEU A 53 1.07 5.80 -1.88
C LEU A 53 0.17 6.89 -2.48
N ALA A 54 -1.05 6.54 -2.88
CA ALA A 54 -2.05 7.49 -3.36
C ALA A 54 -2.61 8.39 -2.25
N HIS A 55 -2.71 7.86 -1.02
CA HIS A 55 -3.36 8.53 0.11
C HIS A 55 -2.50 8.47 1.39
N PRO A 56 -1.31 9.09 1.41
CA PRO A 56 -0.33 8.92 2.49
C PRO A 56 -0.81 9.46 3.84
N ASN A 57 -1.72 10.45 3.83
CA ASN A 57 -2.27 11.08 5.03
C ASN A 57 -3.70 10.61 5.36
N SER A 58 -4.16 9.49 4.77
CA SER A 58 -5.48 8.95 5.06
C SER A 58 -5.46 8.12 6.34
N ALA A 59 -6.00 8.66 7.44
CA ALA A 59 -6.16 7.91 8.68
C ALA A 59 -6.93 6.60 8.49
N THR A 60 -7.92 6.57 7.59
CA THR A 60 -8.66 5.35 7.25
C THR A 60 -7.76 4.33 6.54
N ALA A 61 -6.86 4.75 5.65
CA ALA A 61 -5.93 3.83 4.99
C ALA A 61 -4.95 3.20 6.00
N HIS A 62 -4.35 4.02 6.87
CA HIS A 62 -3.48 3.54 7.97
C HIS A 62 -4.22 2.60 8.93
N PHE A 63 -5.52 2.83 9.18
CA PHE A 63 -6.34 1.90 9.97
C PHE A 63 -6.54 0.55 9.28
N VAL A 64 -6.85 0.55 7.98
CA VAL A 64 -7.02 -0.70 7.20
C VAL A 64 -5.71 -1.48 7.12
N GLU A 65 -4.58 -0.78 6.95
CA GLU A 65 -3.25 -1.39 7.00
C GLU A 65 -3.02 -2.08 8.36
N ALA A 66 -3.37 -1.42 9.46
CA ALA A 66 -3.27 -2.00 10.80
C ALA A 66 -4.12 -3.28 10.95
N GLU A 67 -5.35 -3.29 10.44
CA GLU A 67 -6.19 -4.50 10.43
C GLU A 67 -5.57 -5.63 9.61
N LEU A 68 -5.06 -5.29 8.43
CA LEU A 68 -4.44 -6.25 7.52
C LEU A 68 -3.16 -6.86 8.10
N LEU A 69 -2.31 -6.04 8.73
CA LEU A 69 -1.10 -6.48 9.43
C LEU A 69 -1.45 -7.36 10.65
N ALA A 70 -2.51 -7.01 11.39
CA ALA A 70 -2.97 -7.82 12.50
C ALA A 70 -3.48 -9.20 12.05
N LYS A 71 -4.19 -9.28 10.92
CA LYS A 71 -4.60 -10.56 10.31
C LYS A 71 -3.42 -11.44 9.90
N GLN A 72 -2.32 -10.82 9.47
CA GLN A 72 -1.06 -11.51 9.17
C GLN A 72 -0.27 -11.92 10.42
N GLY A 73 -0.73 -11.57 11.63
CA GLY A 73 0.01 -11.79 12.87
C GLY A 73 1.19 -10.83 13.08
N LYS A 74 1.35 -9.81 12.22
CA LYS A 74 2.40 -8.78 12.31
C LYS A 74 1.99 -7.70 13.31
N PHE A 75 1.79 -8.08 14.58
CA PHE A 75 1.18 -7.21 15.58
C PHE A 75 1.99 -5.94 15.90
N ALA A 76 3.32 -6.02 15.88
CA ALA A 76 4.17 -4.84 16.08
C ALA A 76 3.94 -3.77 15.00
N ALA A 77 3.97 -4.16 13.72
CA ALA A 77 3.70 -3.26 12.61
C ALA A 77 2.26 -2.72 12.64
N ALA A 78 1.28 -3.57 12.94
CA ALA A 78 -0.11 -3.17 13.06
C ALA A 78 -0.33 -2.07 14.12
N ARG A 79 0.39 -2.11 15.24
CA ARG A 79 0.33 -1.06 16.27
C ARG A 79 0.87 0.27 15.76
N LEU A 80 1.95 0.24 14.98
CA LEU A 80 2.51 1.44 14.38
C LEU A 80 1.53 2.07 13.40
N SER A 81 0.95 1.30 12.48
CA SER A 81 -0.06 1.82 11.54
C SER A 81 -1.30 2.36 12.26
N LEU A 82 -1.77 1.68 13.33
CA LEU A 82 -2.88 2.19 14.14
C LEU A 82 -2.51 3.50 14.85
N ALA A 83 -1.30 3.61 15.40
CA ALA A 83 -0.84 4.85 16.03
C ALA A 83 -0.78 6.01 15.02
N THR A 84 -0.30 5.74 13.80
CA THR A 84 -0.31 6.74 12.70
C THR A 84 -1.74 7.15 12.35
N ALA A 85 -2.67 6.20 12.24
CA ALA A 85 -4.08 6.49 11.98
C ALA A 85 -4.67 7.43 13.05
N GLU A 86 -4.42 7.16 14.33
CA GLU A 86 -4.90 7.98 15.45
C GLU A 86 -4.21 9.33 15.54
N GLN A 87 -2.94 9.44 15.14
CA GLN A 87 -2.23 10.71 15.05
C GLN A 87 -2.82 11.59 13.94
N LEU A 88 -3.12 11.00 12.78
CA LEU A 88 -3.72 11.71 11.64
C LEU A 88 -5.17 12.12 11.90
N SER A 89 -5.92 11.28 12.62
CA SER A 89 -7.30 11.57 12.98
C SER A 89 -7.64 11.01 14.37
N PRO A 90 -7.48 11.81 15.43
CA PRO A 90 -7.80 11.39 16.79
C PRO A 90 -9.24 10.90 16.90
N GLY A 91 -9.41 9.70 17.46
CA GLY A 91 -10.72 9.06 17.62
C GLY A 91 -11.31 8.44 16.35
N LEU A 92 -10.62 8.55 15.20
CA LEU A 92 -10.97 7.90 13.93
C LEU A 92 -12.47 7.99 13.56
N PRO A 93 -13.07 9.20 13.46
CA PRO A 93 -14.52 9.37 13.28
C PRO A 93 -15.10 8.76 12.00
N LYS A 94 -14.25 8.51 10.98
CA LYS A 94 -14.65 7.83 9.73
C LYS A 94 -14.62 6.30 9.84
N VAL A 95 -14.09 5.76 10.92
CA VAL A 95 -14.01 4.33 11.20
C VAL A 95 -15.05 4.00 12.27
N LYS A 96 -15.67 2.82 12.18
CA LYS A 96 -16.63 2.38 13.20
C LYS A 96 -15.93 2.20 14.55
N PRO A 97 -16.45 2.76 15.65
CA PRO A 97 -15.79 2.69 16.96
C PRO A 97 -15.60 1.25 17.46
N ASP A 98 -16.54 0.35 17.13
CA ASP A 98 -16.42 -1.07 17.44
C ASP A 98 -15.24 -1.74 16.74
N ALA A 99 -14.95 -1.36 15.48
CA ALA A 99 -13.81 -1.90 14.75
C ALA A 99 -12.49 -1.46 15.40
N VAL A 100 -12.38 -0.19 15.78
CA VAL A 100 -11.22 0.34 16.50
C VAL A 100 -11.01 -0.40 17.83
N ARG A 101 -12.08 -0.58 18.61
CA ARG A 101 -12.02 -1.30 19.88
C ARG A 101 -11.59 -2.75 19.70
N LYS A 102 -12.16 -3.44 18.70
CA LYS A 102 -11.82 -4.84 18.39
C LYS A 102 -10.35 -4.97 17.99
N LEU A 103 -9.86 -4.10 17.11
CA LEU A 103 -8.46 -4.10 16.70
C LEU A 103 -7.53 -3.84 17.90
N LYS A 104 -7.82 -2.84 18.74
CA LYS A 104 -7.02 -2.58 19.95
C LYS A 104 -6.97 -3.78 20.90
N SER A 105 -8.10 -4.44 21.11
CA SER A 105 -8.15 -5.67 21.94
C SER A 105 -7.33 -6.81 21.34
N LEU A 106 -7.39 -6.99 20.02
CA LEU A 106 -6.58 -7.97 19.30
C LEU A 106 -5.08 -7.67 19.45
N LEU A 107 -4.69 -6.41 19.26
CA LEU A 107 -3.29 -5.99 19.39
C LEU A 107 -2.77 -6.11 20.83
N ALA A 108 -3.59 -5.86 21.85
CA ALA A 108 -3.20 -6.09 23.24
C ALA A 108 -3.04 -7.58 23.58
N SER A 109 -3.85 -8.44 22.97
CA SER A 109 -3.73 -9.90 23.12
C SER A 109 -2.48 -10.43 22.41
N GLY A 110 -2.18 -9.91 21.21
CA GLY A 110 -1.01 -10.31 20.42
C GLY A 110 0.33 -10.01 21.11
N THR A 111 0.41 -8.95 21.92
CA THR A 111 1.62 -8.62 22.72
C THR A 111 1.93 -9.69 23.75
N ALA A 112 0.90 -10.24 24.41
CA ALA A 112 1.09 -11.27 25.43
C ALA A 112 1.63 -12.57 24.84
N VAL A 113 1.26 -12.88 23.59
CA VAL A 113 1.76 -14.05 22.87
C VAL A 113 3.21 -13.86 22.42
N GLU A 114 3.59 -12.64 22.01
CA GLU A 114 4.96 -12.32 21.57
C GLU A 114 5.95 -12.28 22.74
N SER A 115 5.53 -11.81 23.91
CA SER A 115 6.37 -11.72 25.12
C SER A 115 6.57 -13.06 25.86
N GLY A 116 5.82 -14.11 25.51
CA GLY A 116 5.87 -15.43 26.14
C GLY A 116 6.64 -16.49 25.35
N ARG A 117 7.29 -16.11 24.25
CA ARG A 117 8.20 -16.95 23.45
C ARG A 117 9.63 -16.48 23.62
#